data_AF-A0A0B2SSK8-F1
#
_entry.id   AF-A0A0B2SSK8-F1
#
_cell.length_a   1.000
_cell.length_b   1.000
_cell.length_c   1.000
_cell.angle_alpha   90.00
_cell.angle_beta   90.00
_cell.angle_gamma   90.00
#
_symmetry.space_group_name_H-M   'P 1'
#
loop_
_entity.id
_entity.type
_entity.pdbx_description
1 polymer ?
#
loop_
_entity_poly.entity_id
_entity_poly.type
_entity_poly.pdbx_seq_one_letter_code
_entity_poly.pdbx_strand_id
1 'polypeptide(L)'
;KPLIGSPRTETSVVNGTYKGFMEIMLQNNDTKMHTYHMSGYAFVVVRMDFGDWSENSRGTYNKWDGIARTTAQVYFYLRYVWLLLNTKIIETFMLSKMSNASLEPQFCSYHRSIIFC
;
A
#
# COMPACT_ATOMS: atom_id res chain seq x y z
N LYS A 1 -6.50 8.57 -15.14
CA LYS A 1 -6.87 10.01 -15.20
C LYS A 1 -7.63 10.32 -13.92
N PRO A 2 -7.27 11.36 -13.15
CA PRO A 2 -8.04 11.74 -11.96
C PRO A 2 -9.49 12.01 -12.38
N LEU A 3 -10.46 11.48 -11.65
CA LEU A 3 -11.86 11.82 -11.85
C LEU A 3 -12.06 13.26 -11.40
N ILE A 4 -12.61 14.11 -12.26
CA ILE A 4 -12.96 15.49 -11.90
C ILE A 4 -14.26 15.41 -11.09
N GLY A 5 -14.17 15.60 -9.77
CA GLY A 5 -15.34 15.57 -8.89
C GLY A 5 -14.96 15.43 -7.40
N SER A 6 -15.98 15.51 -6.53
CA SER A 6 -15.83 15.19 -5.10
C SER A 6 -15.26 13.76 -4.95
N PRO A 7 -14.38 13.49 -3.98
CA PRO A 7 -13.94 12.12 -3.67
C PRO A 7 -15.15 11.20 -3.51
N ARG A 8 -15.14 10.06 -4.21
CA ARG A 8 -16.19 9.04 -4.16
C ARG A 8 -15.62 7.74 -3.62
N THR A 9 -16.41 7.06 -2.79
CA THR A 9 -16.11 5.71 -2.33
C THR A 9 -16.46 4.69 -3.43
N GLU A 10 -15.57 4.52 -4.40
CA GLU A 10 -15.56 3.45 -5.42
C GLU A 10 -14.53 2.31 -5.14
N THR A 11 -14.03 1.59 -6.14
CA THR A 11 -12.95 0.61 -5.98
C THR A 11 -11.86 0.94 -6.98
N SER A 12 -10.62 1.11 -6.51
CA SER A 12 -9.49 1.38 -7.41
C SER A 12 -8.99 0.08 -8.04
N VAL A 13 -8.92 0.05 -9.36
CA VAL A 13 -8.34 -1.07 -10.13
C VAL A 13 -7.02 -0.59 -10.72
N VAL A 14 -5.93 -1.26 -10.33
CA VAL A 14 -4.58 -0.97 -10.80
C VAL A 14 -4.06 -2.15 -11.60
N ASN A 15 -3.65 -1.92 -12.84
CA ASN A 15 -3.05 -2.95 -13.69
C ASN A 15 -1.61 -3.22 -13.23
N GLY A 16 -1.28 -4.50 -13.01
CA GLY A 16 0.07 -4.96 -12.68
C GLY A 16 0.75 -5.66 -13.85
N THR A 17 2.09 -5.69 -13.82
CA THR A 17 2.88 -6.50 -14.77
C THR A 17 3.05 -7.91 -14.21
N TYR A 18 2.86 -8.95 -15.03
CA TYR A 18 3.07 -10.34 -14.61
C TYR A 18 4.53 -10.62 -14.26
N LYS A 19 4.77 -11.35 -13.17
CA LYS A 19 6.11 -11.65 -12.59
C LYS A 19 6.94 -10.39 -12.32
N GLY A 20 6.27 -9.31 -11.95
CA GLY A 20 6.89 -8.05 -11.56
C GLY A 20 6.89 -7.84 -10.05
N PHE A 21 7.35 -6.64 -9.68
CA PHE A 21 7.15 -6.10 -8.34
C PHE A 21 6.32 -4.83 -8.44
N MET A 22 5.37 -4.67 -7.53
CA MET A 22 4.64 -3.43 -7.35
C MET A 22 5.00 -2.84 -6.00
N GLU A 23 5.32 -1.56 -6.03
CA GLU A 23 5.59 -0.76 -4.84
C GLU A 23 4.27 -0.13 -4.39
N ILE A 24 3.87 -0.41 -3.16
CA ILE A 24 2.67 0.16 -2.55
C ILE A 24 3.10 0.98 -1.33
N MET A 25 2.72 2.24 -1.31
CA MET A 25 2.89 3.13 -0.17
C MET A 25 1.56 3.29 0.54
N LEU A 26 1.53 3.00 1.83
CA LEU A 26 0.39 3.27 2.70
C LEU A 26 0.71 4.48 3.56
N GLN A 27 -0.02 5.58 3.38
CA GLN A 27 0.15 6.81 4.13
C GLN A 27 -0.98 6.98 5.15
N ASN A 28 -0.61 7.36 6.37
CA ASN A 28 -1.55 7.69 7.42
C ASN A 28 -1.36 9.15 7.87
N ASN A 29 -2.35 9.98 7.55
CA ASN A 29 -2.41 11.39 7.97
C ASN A 29 -3.37 11.62 9.14
N ASP A 30 -3.99 10.55 9.67
CA ASP A 30 -4.89 10.59 10.82
C ASP A 30 -4.12 10.28 12.11
N THR A 31 -4.66 10.74 13.23
CA THR A 31 -4.12 10.56 14.59
C THR A 31 -4.20 9.13 15.12
N LYS A 32 -4.97 8.25 14.45
CA LYS A 32 -5.18 6.85 14.85
C LYS A 32 -4.40 5.91 13.96
N MET A 33 -4.02 4.76 14.51
CA MET A 33 -3.42 3.68 13.72
C MET A 33 -4.42 3.16 12.66
N HIS A 34 -3.94 2.92 11.45
CA HIS A 34 -4.69 2.24 10.41
C HIS A 34 -4.13 0.84 10.17
N THR A 35 -5.00 -0.14 9.99
CA THR A 35 -4.61 -1.51 9.66
C THR A 35 -5.10 -1.82 8.25
N TYR A 36 -4.22 -2.37 7.43
CA TYR A 36 -4.51 -2.76 6.06
C TYR A 36 -4.32 -4.26 5.91
N HIS A 37 -5.20 -4.90 5.14
CA HIS A 37 -5.17 -6.32 4.83
C HIS A 37 -5.16 -6.53 3.31
N MET A 38 -4.33 -7.46 2.86
CA MET A 38 -4.26 -7.88 1.46
C MET A 38 -4.88 -9.26 1.32
N SER A 39 -6.00 -9.33 0.60
CA SER A 39 -6.72 -10.59 0.38
C SER A 39 -6.05 -11.41 -0.72
N GLY A 40 -5.74 -12.68 -0.42
CA GLY A 40 -5.20 -13.65 -1.39
C GLY A 40 -3.70 -13.51 -1.70
N TYR A 41 -3.03 -12.50 -1.16
CA TYR A 41 -1.60 -12.25 -1.40
C TYR A 41 -0.88 -11.83 -0.12
N ALA A 42 0.42 -12.10 -0.09
CA ALA A 42 1.33 -11.52 0.89
C ALA A 42 2.23 -10.49 0.20
N PHE A 43 2.57 -9.45 0.95
CA PHE A 43 3.52 -8.43 0.57
C PHE A 43 4.71 -8.44 1.53
N VAL A 44 5.83 -7.90 1.08
CA VAL A 44 7.02 -7.73 1.92
C VAL A 44 7.05 -6.30 2.44
N VAL A 45 7.17 -6.11 3.75
CA VAL A 45 7.39 -4.78 4.33
C VAL A 45 8.85 -4.41 4.14
N VAL A 46 9.13 -3.38 3.34
CA VAL A 46 10.51 -2.97 3.02
C VAL A 46 10.98 -1.76 3.82
N ARG A 47 10.05 -0.93 4.32
CA ARG A 47 10.36 0.23 5.17
C ARG A 47 9.12 0.70 5.94
N MET A 48 9.34 1.21 7.14
CA MET A 48 8.41 2.07 7.88
C MET A 48 9.23 3.23 8.41
N ASP A 49 8.80 4.48 8.23
CA ASP A 49 9.63 5.62 8.63
C ASP A 49 8.85 6.92 8.74
N PHE A 50 9.28 7.79 9.65
CA PHE A 50 8.67 9.06 9.98
C PHE A 50 8.71 10.07 8.82
N GLY A 51 7.79 11.03 8.86
CA GLY A 51 7.75 12.13 7.89
C GLY A 51 7.09 11.73 6.56
N ASP A 52 7.30 12.54 5.52
CA ASP A 52 6.75 12.27 4.20
C ASP A 52 7.75 11.49 3.36
N TRP A 53 7.24 10.56 2.56
CA TRP A 53 8.07 9.80 1.64
C TRP A 53 8.72 10.73 0.59
N SER A 54 10.00 10.50 0.33
CA SER A 54 10.73 11.10 -0.79
C SER A 54 11.44 10.03 -1.61
N GLU A 55 11.81 10.36 -2.85
CA GLU A 55 12.56 9.47 -3.76
C GLU A 55 13.84 8.91 -3.12
N ASN A 56 14.51 9.69 -2.27
CA ASN A 56 15.72 9.30 -1.54
C ASN A 56 15.49 8.11 -0.59
N SER A 57 14.25 7.90 -0.12
CA SER A 57 13.90 6.81 0.79
C SER A 57 14.15 5.44 0.16
N ARG A 58 14.12 5.34 -1.17
CA ARG A 58 14.39 4.09 -1.92
C ARG A 58 15.78 3.50 -1.67
N GLY A 59 16.75 4.34 -1.32
CA GLY A 59 18.11 3.90 -0.97
C GLY A 59 18.17 3.10 0.33
N THR A 60 17.14 3.19 1.17
CA THR A 60 17.14 2.69 2.55
C THR A 60 16.20 1.51 2.79
N TYR A 61 15.65 0.94 1.71
CA TYR A 61 14.76 -0.21 1.80
C TYR A 61 15.49 -1.48 2.18
N ASN A 62 14.82 -2.29 2.99
CA ASN A 62 15.24 -3.64 3.23
C ASN A 62 14.97 -4.49 1.97
N LYS A 63 16.05 -4.90 1.29
CA LYS A 63 16.01 -5.74 0.08
C LYS A 63 16.47 -7.17 0.31
N TRP A 64 16.92 -7.50 1.52
CA TRP A 64 17.62 -8.76 1.79
C TRP A 64 16.80 -9.72 2.65
N ASP A 65 16.25 -9.25 3.76
CA ASP A 65 15.57 -10.08 4.76
C ASP A 65 14.15 -9.57 5.08
N GLY A 66 13.51 -8.94 4.09
CA GLY A 66 12.13 -8.49 4.22
C GLY A 66 11.16 -9.65 4.51
N ILE A 67 10.29 -9.45 5.50
CA ILE A 67 9.31 -10.46 5.94
C ILE A 67 8.01 -10.30 5.15
N ALA A 68 7.52 -11.40 4.59
CA ALA A 68 6.22 -11.47 3.94
C ALA A 68 5.08 -11.46 4.98
N ARG A 69 4.08 -10.60 4.78
CA ARG A 69 2.90 -10.43 5.63
C ARG A 69 1.65 -10.23 4.78
N THR A 70 0.49 -10.45 5.37
CA THR A 70 -0.83 -10.15 4.75
C THR A 70 -1.49 -8.94 5.39
N THR A 71 -0.96 -8.44 6.51
CA THR A 71 -1.44 -7.27 7.24
C THR A 71 -0.31 -6.30 7.58
N ALA A 72 -0.60 -5.01 7.48
CA ALA A 72 0.31 -3.93 7.83
C ALA A 72 -0.43 -2.89 8.67
N GLN A 73 0.25 -2.41 9.71
CA GLN A 73 -0.25 -1.34 10.57
C GLN A 73 0.57 -0.09 10.31
N VAL A 74 -0.12 1.02 10.02
CA VAL A 74 0.48 2.33 9.82
C VAL A 74 0.15 3.18 11.04
N TYR A 75 1.14 3.35 11.92
CA TYR A 75 1.02 4.19 13.10
C TYR A 75 1.10 5.66 12.73
N PHE A 76 0.36 6.52 13.46
CA PHE A 76 0.35 7.97 13.23
C PHE A 76 1.74 8.60 13.28
N TYR A 77 2.59 8.19 14.23
CA TYR A 77 3.93 8.74 14.37
C TYR A 77 4.85 8.33 13.21
N LEU A 78 4.70 7.12 12.67
CA LEU A 78 5.49 6.66 11.53
C LEU A 78 5.03 7.25 10.20
N ARG A 79 3.86 7.90 10.07
CA ARG A 79 3.34 8.47 8.80
C ARG A 79 3.15 7.53 7.60
N TYR A 80 4.08 6.64 7.25
CA TYR A 80 3.94 5.74 6.12
C TYR A 80 4.58 4.36 6.31
N VAL A 81 4.10 3.41 5.51
CA VAL A 81 4.66 2.08 5.34
C VAL A 81 4.84 1.80 3.86
N TRP A 82 5.98 1.22 3.50
CA TRP A 82 6.31 0.81 2.14
C TRP A 82 6.30 -0.71 2.00
N LEU A 83 5.51 -1.17 1.04
CA LEU A 83 5.25 -2.57 0.78
C LEU A 83 5.70 -2.93 -0.64
N LEU A 84 6.32 -4.09 -0.76
CA LEU A 84 6.69 -4.68 -2.04
C LEU A 84 5.81 -5.91 -2.27
N LEU A 85 4.96 -5.86 -3.30
CA LEU A 85 4.11 -6.96 -3.70
C LEU A 85 4.72 -7.66 -4.92
N ASN A 86 4.90 -8.98 -4.86
CA ASN A 86 5.34 -9.78 -6.00
C ASN A 86 4.11 -10.24 -6.80
N THR A 87 4.00 -9.80 -8.05
CA THR A 87 2.85 -10.10 -8.92
C THR A 87 3.04 -11.43 -9.64
N LYS A 88 2.87 -12.54 -8.90
CA LYS A 88 3.07 -13.88 -9.47
C LYS A 88 1.90 -14.40 -10.32
N ILE A 89 0.72 -13.80 -10.21
CA ILE A 89 -0.54 -14.31 -10.79
C ILE A 89 -1.31 -13.15 -11.48
N ILE A 90 -2.17 -13.48 -12.44
CA ILE A 90 -2.97 -12.57 -13.29
C ILE A 90 -4.28 -12.13 -12.60
N GLU A 91 -4.48 -12.47 -11.33
CA GLU A 91 -5.72 -12.24 -10.60
C GLU A 91 -5.77 -10.87 -9.91
N THR A 92 -6.98 -10.31 -9.82
CA THR A 92 -7.25 -9.08 -9.07
C THR A 92 -7.09 -9.33 -7.58
N PHE A 93 -6.27 -8.52 -6.90
CA PHE A 93 -6.14 -8.53 -5.45
C PHE A 93 -6.85 -7.33 -4.84
N MET A 94 -7.37 -7.51 -3.63
CA MET A 94 -8.08 -6.47 -2.89
C MET A 94 -7.21 -6.02 -1.71
N LEU A 95 -6.85 -4.74 -1.69
CA LEU A 95 -6.29 -4.07 -0.53
C LEU A 95 -7.43 -3.40 0.23
N SER A 96 -7.59 -3.77 1.50
CA SER A 96 -8.66 -3.25 2.34
C SER A 96 -8.10 -2.60 3.60
N LYS A 97 -8.70 -1.49 4.03
CA LYS A 97 -8.48 -0.89 5.34
C LYS A 97 -9.47 -1.50 6.33
N MET A 98 -8.96 -1.92 7.48
CA MET A 98 -9.79 -2.44 8.56
C MET A 98 -10.35 -1.27 9.38
N SER A 99 -11.67 -1.21 9.51
CA SER A 99 -12.42 -0.15 10.19
C SER A 99 -13.55 -0.80 10.98
N ASN A 100 -13.64 -0.58 12.30
CA ASN A 100 -14.74 -1.12 13.14
C ASN A 100 -15.09 -2.61 12.89
N ALA A 101 -14.07 -3.46 12.74
CA ALA A 101 -14.17 -4.89 12.41
C ALA A 101 -14.75 -5.24 11.02
N SER A 102 -14.92 -4.27 10.12
CA SER A 102 -15.16 -4.48 8.69
C SER A 102 -13.90 -4.22 7.86
N LEU A 103 -13.85 -4.81 6.66
CA LEU A 103 -12.84 -4.55 5.65
C LEU A 103 -13.44 -3.64 4.58
N GLU A 104 -12.91 -2.43 4.47
CA GLU A 104 -13.33 -1.43 3.49
C GLU A 104 -12.32 -1.38 2.33
N PRO A 105 -12.73 -1.38 1.06
CA PRO A 105 -11.81 -1.24 -0.08
C PRO A 105 -11.01 0.06 0.00
N GLN A 106 -9.70 0.00 -0.23
CA GLN A 106 -8.84 1.17 -0.20
C GLN A 106 -8.72 1.82 -1.59
N PHE A 107 -8.83 3.15 -1.66
CA PHE A 107 -8.45 3.89 -2.86
C PHE A 107 -6.94 4.00 -2.96
N CYS A 108 -6.43 3.62 -4.11
CA CYS A 108 -5.04 3.84 -4.44
C CYS A 108 -4.92 4.53 -5.80
N SER A 109 -3.87 5.31 -5.97
CA SER A 109 -3.54 5.99 -7.22
C SER A 109 -2.14 5.62 -7.69
N TYR A 110 -1.94 5.57 -9.00
CA TYR A 110 -0.63 5.23 -9.58
C TYR A 110 0.15 6.50 -9.90
N HIS A 111 1.34 6.67 -9.31
CA HIS A 111 2.23 7.79 -9.58
C HIS A 111 3.68 7.31 -9.70
N ARG A 112 4.33 7.58 -10.84
CA ARG A 112 5.75 7.23 -11.11
C ARG A 112 6.13 5.80 -10.69
N SER A 113 5.28 4.84 -11.05
CA SER A 113 5.45 3.40 -10.76
C SER A 113 5.21 2.95 -9.32
N ILE A 114 4.72 3.83 -8.45
CA ILE A 114 4.32 3.52 -7.08
C ILE A 114 2.80 3.67 -6.97
N ILE A 115 2.19 2.77 -6.23
CA ILE A 115 0.78 2.79 -5.87
C ILE A 115 0.66 3.50 -4.51
N PHE A 116 0.06 4.68 -4.50
CA PHE A 116 -0.18 5.48 -3.31
C PHE A 116 -1.57 5.21 -2.76
N CYS A 117 -1.63 4.70 -1.53
CA CYS A 117 -2.81 4.51 -0.71
C CYS A 117 -2.58 5.15 0.67
#